data_AF-A0A653HA93-F1
#
_entry.id   AF-A0A653HA93-F1
#
_cell.length_a   1.000
_cell.length_b   1.000
_cell.length_c   1.000
_cell.angle_alpha   90.00
_cell.angle_beta   90.00
_cell.angle_gamma   90.00
#
_symmetry.space_group_name_H-M   'P 1'
#
loop_
_entity.id
_entity.type
_entity.pdbx_description
1 polymer ?
#
loop_
_entity_poly.entity_id
_entity_poly.type
_entity_poly.pdbx_seq_one_letter_code
_entity_poly.pdbx_strand_id
1 'polypeptide(L)'
;LLTTSCGSPFYTSPEILLGKKYHAELTDVWSLGIILFLLLNKKLPFKHNDINKLFSKIIKGILNFEPHVSPLAKNLIQHMLNVNYKHRYTLTDIKNHLWFSNHIMKKINTNLSPDCCNLIICDTCIYNTITKNNNYYNNLIIKQISKMYKMDKQIIYNKINDEQSNYIKTTYELLRNKTTRILSKNNYLYSHYGFIKKEVCTYNSD
;
A
#
# COMPACT_ATOMS: atom_id res chain seq x y z
N LEU A 1 -33.63 -9.95 1.34
CA LEU A 1 -32.91 -9.05 0.40
C LEU A 1 -32.29 -7.92 1.21
N LEU A 2 -30.99 -7.70 1.14
CA LEU A 2 -30.36 -6.51 1.74
C LEU A 2 -30.54 -5.32 0.78
N THR A 3 -31.17 -4.24 1.26
CA THR A 3 -31.52 -3.03 0.50
C THR A 3 -30.52 -1.88 0.70
N THR A 4 -29.42 -2.13 1.42
CA THR A 4 -28.42 -1.11 1.74
C THR A 4 -27.22 -1.23 0.81
N SER A 5 -27.02 -0.22 -0.02
CA SER A 5 -25.77 0.00 -0.75
C SER A 5 -24.64 0.22 0.26
N CYS A 6 -23.86 -0.83 0.54
CA CYS A 6 -22.75 -0.83 1.50
C CYS A 6 -21.50 -0.15 0.91
N GLY A 7 -21.62 1.14 0.62
CA GLY A 7 -20.52 2.00 0.19
C GLY A 7 -21.00 3.45 0.22
N SER A 8 -20.27 4.32 0.90
CA SER A 8 -20.59 5.74 0.90
C SER A 8 -20.24 6.30 -0.49
N PRO A 9 -21.23 6.65 -1.34
CA PRO A 9 -21.01 6.95 -2.77
C PRO A 9 -20.09 8.16 -3.00
N PHE A 10 -19.83 8.94 -1.94
CA PHE A 10 -18.98 10.11 -1.96
C PHE A 10 -17.49 9.78 -2.21
N TYR A 11 -17.04 8.55 -1.95
CA TYR A 11 -15.65 8.12 -2.16
C TYR A 11 -15.47 7.24 -3.39
N THR A 12 -16.56 6.81 -4.02
CA THR A 12 -16.53 5.87 -5.13
C THR A 12 -16.06 6.55 -6.42
N SER A 13 -15.15 5.91 -7.15
CA SER A 13 -14.66 6.43 -8.43
C SER A 13 -15.73 6.37 -9.54
N PRO A 14 -15.66 7.24 -10.57
CA PRO A 14 -16.65 7.30 -11.64
C PRO A 14 -16.83 5.96 -12.37
N GLU A 15 -15.73 5.24 -12.63
CA GLU A 15 -15.77 3.95 -13.33
C GLU A 15 -16.49 2.86 -12.54
N ILE A 16 -16.40 2.86 -11.20
CA ILE A 16 -17.15 1.93 -10.35
C ILE A 16 -18.63 2.30 -10.33
N LEU A 17 -18.96 3.59 -10.25
CA LEU A 17 -20.35 4.05 -10.32
C LEU A 17 -21.03 3.67 -11.64
N LEU A 18 -20.26 3.63 -12.72
CA LEU A 18 -20.72 3.22 -14.05
C LEU A 18 -20.73 1.69 -14.25
N GLY A 19 -20.37 0.89 -13.24
CA GLY A 19 -20.31 -0.56 -13.35
C GLY A 19 -19.27 -1.08 -14.34
N LYS A 20 -18.23 -0.28 -14.65
CA LYS A 20 -17.18 -0.65 -15.59
C LYS A 20 -16.09 -1.46 -14.89
N LYS A 21 -15.33 -2.24 -15.66
CA LYS A 21 -14.05 -2.80 -15.18
C LYS A 21 -13.16 -1.63 -14.73
N TYR A 22 -12.49 -1.80 -13.59
CA TYR A 22 -11.70 -0.75 -12.96
C TYR A 22 -10.31 -1.25 -12.57
N HIS A 23 -9.38 -0.31 -12.47
CA HIS A 23 -8.05 -0.55 -11.92
C HIS A 23 -8.09 -0.25 -10.42
N ALA A 24 -7.90 -1.28 -9.57
CA ALA A 24 -8.04 -1.15 -8.11
C ALA A 24 -7.17 -0.03 -7.53
N GLU A 25 -5.90 0.05 -7.92
CA GLU A 25 -4.98 1.09 -7.44
C GLU A 25 -5.45 2.50 -7.79
N LEU A 26 -5.92 2.73 -9.02
CA LEU A 26 -6.37 4.06 -9.44
C LEU A 26 -7.71 4.44 -8.79
N THR A 27 -8.56 3.46 -8.49
CA THR A 27 -9.76 3.68 -7.66
C THR A 27 -9.38 4.12 -6.25
N ASP A 28 -8.35 3.50 -5.65
CA ASP A 28 -7.87 3.88 -4.33
C ASP A 28 -7.30 5.31 -4.35
N VAL A 29 -6.56 5.69 -5.40
CA VAL A 29 -6.10 7.07 -5.59
C VAL A 29 -7.25 8.07 -5.63
N TRP A 30 -8.36 7.74 -6.31
CA TRP A 30 -9.55 8.59 -6.30
C TRP A 30 -10.06 8.79 -4.86
N SER A 31 -10.22 7.69 -4.12
CA SER A 31 -10.68 7.72 -2.73
C SER A 31 -9.76 8.57 -1.84
N LEU A 32 -8.44 8.43 -2.00
CA LEU A 32 -7.44 9.27 -1.33
C LEU A 32 -7.56 10.74 -1.72
N GLY A 33 -7.86 11.04 -2.98
CA GLY A 33 -8.09 12.39 -3.47
C GLY A 33 -9.32 13.04 -2.81
N ILE A 34 -10.40 12.29 -2.62
CA ILE A 34 -11.61 12.75 -1.91
C ILE A 34 -11.26 13.08 -0.45
N ILE A 35 -10.51 12.20 0.22
CA ILE A 35 -10.08 12.41 1.61
C ILE A 35 -9.17 13.63 1.70
N LEU A 36 -8.18 13.76 0.83
CA LEU A 36 -7.25 14.89 0.82
C LEU A 36 -7.99 16.22 0.59
N PHE A 37 -8.93 16.25 -0.37
CA PHE A 37 -9.79 17.40 -0.58
C PHE A 37 -10.57 17.75 0.69
N LEU A 38 -11.19 16.75 1.34
CA LEU A 38 -11.96 16.92 2.56
C LEU A 38 -11.11 17.51 3.70
N LEU A 39 -9.88 17.02 3.89
CA LEU A 39 -8.97 17.52 4.92
C LEU A 39 -8.60 18.99 4.71
N LEU A 40 -8.38 19.42 3.47
CA LEU A 40 -7.96 20.80 3.18
C LEU A 40 -9.13 21.79 3.05
N ASN A 41 -10.30 21.34 2.61
CA ASN A 41 -11.47 22.19 2.36
C ASN A 41 -12.55 22.08 3.45
N LYS A 42 -12.46 21.10 4.37
CA LYS A 42 -13.47 20.77 5.39
C LYS A 42 -14.85 20.43 4.81
N LYS A 43 -14.94 20.14 3.51
CA LYS A 43 -16.14 19.75 2.79
C LYS A 43 -15.80 18.71 1.71
N LEU A 44 -16.77 17.90 1.32
CA LEU A 44 -16.61 16.95 0.21
C LEU A 44 -16.56 17.68 -1.14
N PRO A 45 -15.78 17.20 -2.11
CA PRO A 45 -15.74 17.79 -3.46
C PRO A 45 -17.06 17.58 -4.20
N PHE A 46 -17.70 16.43 -4.01
CA PHE A 46 -19.00 16.09 -4.60
C PHE A 46 -19.97 15.73 -3.48
N LYS A 47 -21.05 16.51 -3.37
CA LYS A 47 -22.14 16.25 -2.42
C LYS A 47 -23.47 16.71 -3.00
N HIS A 48 -24.49 15.89 -2.80
CA HIS A 48 -25.88 16.20 -3.12
C HIS A 48 -26.81 15.21 -2.38
N ASN A 49 -28.04 15.61 -2.06
CA ASN A 49 -29.03 14.75 -1.38
C ASN A 49 -29.65 13.73 -2.34
N ASP A 50 -29.97 14.17 -3.55
CA ASP A 50 -30.34 13.30 -4.68
C ASP A 50 -29.10 12.61 -5.28
N ILE A 51 -29.15 11.28 -5.32
CA ILE A 51 -28.09 10.38 -5.81
C ILE A 51 -27.80 10.60 -7.29
N ASN A 52 -28.81 10.83 -8.13
CA ASN A 52 -28.61 11.04 -9.57
C ASN A 52 -27.82 12.33 -9.84
N LYS A 53 -28.13 13.38 -9.06
CA LYS A 53 -27.39 14.64 -9.10
C LYS A 53 -25.97 14.49 -8.52
N LEU A 54 -25.79 13.66 -7.49
CA LEU A 54 -24.45 13.32 -6.98
C LEU A 54 -23.61 12.62 -8.06
N PHE A 55 -24.15 11.59 -8.71
CA PHE A 55 -23.45 10.86 -9.78
C PHE A 55 -23.11 11.79 -10.93
N SER A 56 -24.04 12.66 -11.33
CA SER A 56 -23.78 13.68 -12.35
C SER A 56 -22.62 14.61 -11.98
N LYS A 57 -22.49 15.00 -10.70
CA LYS A 57 -21.35 15.80 -10.23
C LYS A 57 -20.03 15.02 -10.27
N ILE A 58 -20.05 13.76 -9.83
CA ILE A 58 -18.87 12.89 -9.83
C ILE A 58 -18.36 12.67 -11.27
N ILE A 59 -19.26 12.38 -12.21
CA ILE A 59 -18.92 12.17 -13.62
C ILE A 59 -18.43 13.48 -14.27
N LYS A 60 -18.96 14.64 -13.88
CA LYS A 60 -18.46 15.94 -14.37
C LYS A 60 -17.07 16.27 -13.81
N GLY A 61 -16.73 15.83 -12.61
CA GLY A 61 -15.39 16.01 -12.03
C GLY A 61 -15.01 17.46 -11.71
N ILE A 62 -15.97 18.38 -11.63
CA ILE A 62 -15.69 19.80 -11.37
C ILE A 62 -15.41 20.01 -9.87
N LEU A 63 -14.23 20.53 -9.55
CA LEU A 63 -13.77 20.76 -8.18
C LEU A 63 -13.80 22.24 -7.82
N ASN A 64 -14.41 22.56 -6.68
CA ASN A 64 -14.50 23.92 -6.15
C ASN A 64 -13.68 24.04 -4.86
N PHE A 65 -12.45 24.52 -4.97
CA PHE A 65 -11.54 24.67 -3.85
C PHE A 65 -11.80 25.95 -3.04
N GLU A 66 -11.55 25.89 -1.75
CA GLU A 66 -11.51 27.07 -0.89
C GLU A 66 -10.28 27.97 -1.22
N PRO A 67 -10.37 29.29 -0.97
CA PRO A 67 -9.30 30.23 -1.31
C PRO A 67 -7.97 29.93 -0.63
N HIS A 68 -8.00 29.43 0.62
CA HIS A 68 -6.80 29.16 1.42
C HIS A 68 -6.01 27.92 0.98
N VAL A 69 -6.56 27.08 0.10
CA VAL A 69 -5.87 25.87 -0.37
C VAL A 69 -4.74 26.28 -1.32
N SER A 70 -3.53 25.80 -1.06
CA SER A 70 -2.35 26.18 -1.85
C SER A 70 -2.45 25.70 -3.32
N PRO A 71 -1.87 26.43 -4.29
CA PRO A 71 -1.91 26.03 -5.70
C PRO A 71 -1.35 24.62 -5.96
N LEU A 72 -0.27 24.26 -5.25
CA LEU A 72 0.33 22.92 -5.34
C LEU A 72 -0.62 21.82 -4.84
N ALA A 73 -1.38 22.07 -3.77
CA ALA A 73 -2.38 21.11 -3.29
C ALA A 73 -3.51 20.94 -4.29
N LYS A 74 -3.99 22.05 -4.86
CA LYS A 74 -5.04 22.06 -5.88
C LYS A 74 -4.62 21.23 -7.08
N ASN A 75 -3.41 21.45 -7.58
CA ASN A 75 -2.86 20.71 -8.72
C ASN A 75 -2.80 19.20 -8.43
N LEU A 76 -2.25 18.79 -7.27
CA LEU A 76 -2.20 17.38 -6.90
C LEU A 76 -3.60 16.75 -6.86
N ILE A 77 -4.54 17.40 -6.18
CA ILE A 77 -5.91 16.88 -6.02
C ILE A 77 -6.63 16.78 -7.37
N GLN A 78 -6.44 17.74 -8.27
CA GLN A 78 -7.02 17.70 -9.63
C GLN A 78 -6.54 16.47 -10.40
N HIS A 79 -5.27 16.09 -10.27
CA HIS A 79 -4.73 14.89 -10.91
C HIS A 79 -5.16 13.60 -10.22
N MET A 80 -5.31 13.59 -8.89
CA MET A 80 -5.86 12.44 -8.15
C MET A 80 -7.35 12.21 -8.45
N LEU A 81 -8.12 13.27 -8.66
CA LEU A 81 -9.55 13.25 -8.94
C LEU A 81 -9.86 13.42 -10.44
N ASN A 82 -8.95 12.97 -11.30
CA ASN A 82 -9.23 12.93 -12.73
C ASN A 82 -10.27 11.85 -13.05
N VAL A 83 -11.36 12.26 -13.71
CA VAL A 83 -12.46 11.36 -14.11
C VAL A 83 -11.96 10.31 -15.11
N ASN A 84 -11.08 10.70 -16.02
CA ASN A 84 -10.43 9.74 -16.91
C ASN A 84 -9.28 9.06 -16.14
N TYR A 85 -9.50 7.81 -15.72
CA TYR A 85 -8.52 7.05 -14.95
C TYR A 85 -7.15 6.95 -15.63
N LYS A 86 -7.06 7.02 -16.97
CA LYS A 86 -5.78 6.99 -17.71
C LYS A 86 -4.91 8.22 -17.47
N HIS A 87 -5.51 9.33 -17.06
CA HIS A 87 -4.83 10.58 -16.71
C HIS A 87 -4.82 10.82 -15.20
N ARG A 88 -5.33 9.86 -14.42
CA ARG A 88 -5.28 9.90 -12.97
C ARG A 88 -3.88 9.53 -12.52
N TYR A 89 -3.34 10.28 -11.57
CA TYR A 89 -2.03 9.97 -11.02
C TYR A 89 -1.99 8.59 -10.37
N THR A 90 -0.85 7.93 -10.51
CA THR A 90 -0.49 6.73 -9.74
C THR A 90 0.05 7.14 -8.36
N LEU A 91 0.20 6.17 -7.45
CA LEU A 91 0.84 6.44 -6.16
C LEU A 91 2.29 6.93 -6.31
N THR A 92 3.00 6.50 -7.35
CA THR A 92 4.35 6.98 -7.66
C THR A 92 4.34 8.45 -8.08
N ASP A 93 3.39 8.86 -8.92
CA ASP A 93 3.24 10.25 -9.33
C ASP A 93 2.93 11.16 -8.12
N ILE A 94 2.03 10.70 -7.23
CA ILE A 94 1.68 11.42 -6.01
C ILE A 94 2.90 11.62 -5.10
N LYS A 95 3.71 10.58 -4.90
CA LYS A 95 4.92 10.66 -4.06
C LYS A 95 5.96 11.64 -4.59
N ASN A 96 6.07 11.72 -5.91
CA ASN A 96 7.03 12.61 -6.59
C ASN A 96 6.50 14.04 -6.78
N HIS A 97 5.22 14.27 -6.50
CA HIS A 97 4.61 15.59 -6.66
C HIS A 97 5.15 16.59 -5.63
N LEU A 98 5.44 17.82 -6.06
CA LEU A 98 6.04 18.86 -5.22
C LEU A 98 5.29 19.12 -3.92
N TRP A 99 3.95 19.10 -3.95
CA TRP A 99 3.14 19.27 -2.75
C TRP A 99 3.42 18.19 -1.69
N PHE A 100 3.66 16.95 -2.12
CA PHE A 100 3.96 15.84 -1.23
C PHE A 100 5.44 15.86 -0.82
N SER A 101 6.35 16.02 -1.78
CA SER A 101 7.80 15.99 -1.53
C SER A 101 8.30 17.15 -0.68
N ASN A 102 7.69 18.34 -0.76
CA ASN A 102 8.09 19.50 0.03
C ASN A 102 7.72 19.35 1.52
N HIS A 103 6.76 18.50 1.84
CA HIS A 103 6.31 18.24 3.22
C HIS A 103 6.83 16.92 3.79
N ILE A 104 7.43 16.04 2.97
CA ILE A 104 8.24 14.92 3.45
C ILE A 104 9.45 15.54 4.16
N MET A 105 9.30 15.64 5.48
CA MET A 105 10.28 15.94 6.53
C MET A 105 11.67 16.23 5.99
N LYS A 106 12.20 17.44 6.27
CA LYS A 106 13.64 17.77 6.26
C LYS A 106 14.43 16.48 6.40
N LYS A 107 14.94 15.97 5.27
CA LYS A 107 15.78 14.77 5.24
C LYS A 107 16.86 15.03 6.29
N ILE A 108 16.92 14.23 7.34
CA ILE A 108 18.14 14.16 8.14
C ILE A 108 19.20 13.74 7.12
N ASN A 109 20.15 14.62 6.85
CA ASN A 109 21.22 14.40 5.90
C ASN A 109 22.02 13.16 6.34
N THR A 110 21.70 12.01 5.78
CA THR A 110 22.60 10.86 5.75
C THR A 110 22.73 10.43 4.29
N ASN A 111 23.97 10.42 3.80
CA ASN A 111 24.32 10.01 2.44
C ASN A 111 24.16 8.49 2.27
N LEU A 112 22.94 8.01 2.07
CA LEU A 112 22.67 6.61 1.72
C LEU A 112 21.54 6.55 0.67
N SER A 113 21.62 5.51 -0.17
CA SER A 113 20.98 5.41 -1.48
C SER A 113 19.43 5.39 -1.45
N PRO A 114 18.76 5.68 -2.58
CA PRO A 114 17.32 5.98 -2.63
C PRO A 114 16.37 4.80 -2.36
N ASP A 115 16.86 3.56 -2.37
CA ASP A 115 16.01 2.36 -2.36
C ASP A 115 15.95 1.63 -1.01
N CYS A 116 16.54 2.20 0.04
CA CYS A 116 16.49 1.64 1.39
C CYS A 116 16.13 2.71 2.43
N CYS A 117 15.38 2.30 3.45
CA CYS A 117 15.27 3.02 4.71
C CYS A 117 16.69 3.37 5.20
N ASN A 118 17.01 4.66 5.32
CA ASN A 118 18.33 5.20 5.65
C ASN A 118 18.83 4.94 7.08
N LEU A 119 18.43 3.84 7.69
CA LEU A 119 18.80 3.48 9.03
C LEU A 119 19.17 1.99 9.04
N ILE A 120 20.48 1.76 9.08
CA ILE A 120 21.10 0.59 9.75
C ILE A 120 20.64 0.50 11.24
N ILE A 121 19.83 1.46 11.71
CA ILE A 121 19.22 1.55 13.04
C ILE A 121 17.70 1.25 13.01
N CYS A 122 17.09 0.99 11.85
CA CYS A 122 15.70 0.54 11.81
C CYS A 122 15.68 -0.97 12.00
N ASP A 123 15.43 -1.42 13.23
CA ASP A 123 15.27 -2.84 13.58
C ASP A 123 14.37 -3.54 12.54
N THR A 124 13.26 -2.90 12.16
CA THR A 124 12.32 -3.43 11.16
C THR A 124 12.96 -3.70 9.79
N CYS A 125 13.91 -2.89 9.30
CA CYS A 125 14.57 -3.12 8.01
C CYS A 125 15.61 -4.25 8.07
N ILE A 126 16.31 -4.43 9.20
CA ILE A 126 17.18 -5.60 9.45
C ILE A 126 16.35 -6.88 9.48
N TYR A 127 15.26 -6.90 10.26
CA TYR A 127 14.38 -8.08 10.34
C TYR A 127 13.67 -8.36 9.01
N ASN A 128 13.38 -7.36 8.18
CA ASN A 128 12.82 -7.59 6.84
C ASN A 128 13.81 -8.35 5.96
N THR A 129 15.09 -7.98 6.01
CA THR A 129 16.15 -8.68 5.27
C THR A 129 16.34 -10.11 5.79
N ILE A 130 16.39 -10.29 7.12
CA ILE A 130 16.51 -11.61 7.76
C ILE A 130 15.32 -12.49 7.36
N THR A 131 14.08 -12.02 7.52
CA THR A 131 12.89 -12.82 7.20
C THR A 131 12.78 -13.14 5.71
N LYS A 132 13.22 -12.25 4.82
CA LYS A 132 13.20 -12.48 3.37
C LYS A 132 14.19 -13.57 2.94
N ASN A 133 15.42 -13.51 3.46
CA ASN A 133 16.50 -14.40 3.03
C ASN A 133 16.60 -15.71 3.83
N ASN A 134 15.77 -15.89 4.86
CA ASN A 134 15.86 -17.04 5.75
C ASN A 134 14.77 -18.09 5.45
N ASN A 135 15.23 -19.27 5.05
CA ASN A 135 14.37 -20.40 4.70
C ASN A 135 13.49 -20.90 5.85
N TYR A 136 13.93 -20.77 7.10
CA TYR A 136 13.12 -21.15 8.27
C TYR A 136 11.85 -20.30 8.37
N TYR A 137 11.96 -18.97 8.31
CA TYR A 137 10.77 -18.09 8.36
C TYR A 137 9.88 -18.28 7.14
N ASN A 138 10.47 -18.45 5.95
CA ASN A 138 9.72 -18.75 4.73
C ASN A 138 8.89 -20.04 4.88
N ASN A 139 9.49 -21.12 5.38
CA ASN A 139 8.81 -22.38 5.63
C ASN A 139 7.70 -22.27 6.68
N LEU A 140 7.92 -21.50 7.76
CA LEU A 140 6.89 -21.26 8.78
C LEU A 140 5.69 -20.51 8.22
N ILE A 141 5.92 -19.46 7.44
CA ILE A 141 4.86 -18.68 6.80
C ILE A 141 4.07 -19.55 5.84
N ILE A 142 4.75 -20.33 4.99
CA ILE A 142 4.11 -21.23 4.02
C ILE A 142 3.28 -22.30 4.74
N LYS A 143 3.77 -22.85 5.86
CA LYS A 143 2.99 -23.78 6.70
C LYS A 143 1.73 -23.12 7.27
N GLN A 144 1.79 -21.85 7.67
CA GLN A 144 0.60 -21.11 8.11
C GLN A 144 -0.40 -20.90 6.98
N ILE A 145 0.05 -20.49 5.79
CA ILE A 145 -0.81 -20.31 4.61
C ILE A 145 -1.48 -21.63 4.23
N SER A 146 -0.71 -22.73 4.21
CA SER A 146 -1.22 -24.08 3.94
C SER A 146 -2.35 -24.46 4.89
N LYS A 147 -2.20 -24.17 6.19
CA LYS A 147 -3.25 -24.40 7.20
C LYS A 147 -4.46 -23.48 7.00
N MET A 148 -4.25 -22.20 6.67
CA MET A 148 -5.33 -21.22 6.50
C MET A 148 -6.23 -21.55 5.31
N TYR A 149 -5.63 -21.91 4.17
CA TYR A 149 -6.37 -22.16 2.93
C TYR A 149 -6.59 -23.65 2.62
N LYS A 150 -6.09 -24.56 3.47
CA LYS A 150 -6.11 -26.01 3.24
C LYS A 150 -5.53 -26.38 1.87
N MET A 151 -4.36 -25.82 1.56
CA MET A 151 -3.68 -26.00 0.27
C MET A 151 -2.31 -26.65 0.46
N ASP A 152 -1.89 -27.42 -0.54
CA ASP A 152 -0.57 -28.02 -0.56
C ASP A 152 0.54 -26.97 -0.69
N LYS A 153 1.64 -27.22 0.02
CA LYS A 153 2.80 -26.32 0.03
C LYS A 153 3.38 -26.10 -1.36
N GLN A 154 3.39 -27.12 -2.21
CA GLN A 154 3.92 -27.02 -3.57
C GLN A 154 3.11 -26.03 -4.42
N ILE A 155 1.78 -26.05 -4.29
CA ILE A 155 0.89 -25.11 -4.99
C ILE A 155 1.13 -23.68 -4.48
N ILE A 156 1.36 -23.52 -3.18
CA ILE A 156 1.68 -22.22 -2.57
C ILE A 156 3.02 -21.69 -3.11
N TYR A 157 4.06 -22.52 -3.17
CA TYR A 157 5.37 -22.14 -3.72
C TYR A 157 5.24 -21.65 -5.18
N ASN A 158 4.54 -22.40 -6.02
CA ASN A 158 4.31 -22.00 -7.41
C ASN A 158 3.57 -20.66 -7.49
N LYS A 159 2.54 -20.45 -6.66
CA LYS A 159 1.79 -19.19 -6.61
C LYS A 159 2.58 -18.01 -6.05
N ILE A 160 3.54 -18.24 -5.16
CA ILE A 160 4.41 -17.16 -4.65
C ILE A 160 5.38 -16.69 -5.75
N ASN A 161 5.89 -17.64 -6.54
CA ASN A 161 6.87 -17.38 -7.61
C ASN A 161 6.25 -16.89 -8.93
N ASP A 162 4.92 -16.95 -9.04
CA ASP A 162 4.19 -16.39 -10.18
C ASP A 162 4.47 -14.88 -10.34
N GLU A 163 4.64 -14.44 -11.59
CA GLU A 163 4.82 -13.03 -11.95
C GLU A 163 3.55 -12.23 -11.66
N GLN A 164 2.38 -12.84 -11.82
CA GLN A 164 1.10 -12.17 -11.58
C GLN A 164 0.79 -12.03 -10.09
N SER A 165 0.20 -10.88 -9.73
CA SER A 165 -0.30 -10.65 -8.38
C SER A 165 -1.44 -11.61 -8.05
N ASN A 166 -1.41 -12.23 -6.88
CA ASN A 166 -2.44 -13.14 -6.41
C ASN A 166 -2.60 -13.09 -4.90
N TYR A 167 -3.74 -13.57 -4.40
CA TYR A 167 -4.07 -13.50 -2.97
C TYR A 167 -3.11 -14.30 -2.07
N ILE A 168 -2.48 -15.37 -2.58
CA ILE A 168 -1.50 -16.14 -1.81
C ILE A 168 -0.22 -15.34 -1.61
N LYS A 169 0.27 -14.67 -2.67
CA LYS A 169 1.41 -13.76 -2.61
C LYS A 169 1.14 -12.62 -1.62
N THR A 170 -0.03 -12.00 -1.69
CA THR A 170 -0.46 -10.98 -0.71
C THR A 170 -0.47 -11.52 0.71
N THR A 171 -1.05 -12.70 0.96
CA THR A 171 -1.06 -13.30 2.31
C THR A 171 0.34 -13.62 2.81
N TYR A 172 1.22 -14.11 1.94
CA TYR A 172 2.62 -14.35 2.28
C TYR A 172 3.35 -13.06 2.68
N GLU A 173 3.21 -12.00 1.89
CA GLU A 173 3.76 -10.67 2.17
C GLU A 173 3.23 -10.10 3.50
N LEU A 174 1.93 -10.23 3.76
CA LEU A 174 1.30 -9.78 5.01
C LEU A 174 1.83 -10.54 6.24
N LEU A 175 1.92 -11.87 6.15
CA LEU A 175 2.45 -12.70 7.22
C LEU A 175 3.94 -12.45 7.45
N ARG A 176 4.74 -12.24 6.38
CA ARG A 176 6.15 -11.87 6.51
C ARG A 176 6.33 -10.52 7.20
N ASN A 177 5.55 -9.51 6.81
CA ASN A 177 5.57 -8.20 7.45
C ASN A 177 5.13 -8.29 8.92
N LYS A 178 4.15 -9.15 9.24
CA LYS A 178 3.76 -9.43 10.63
C LYS A 178 4.90 -10.07 11.41
N THR A 179 5.54 -11.10 10.88
CA THR A 179 6.70 -11.77 11.50
C THR A 179 7.84 -10.78 11.72
N THR A 180 8.17 -9.97 10.71
CA THR A 180 9.18 -8.91 10.80
C THR A 180 8.91 -7.94 11.94
N ARG A 181 7.66 -7.47 12.08
CA ARG A 181 7.26 -6.56 13.17
C ARG A 181 7.32 -7.22 14.55
N ILE A 182 7.00 -8.50 14.65
CA ILE A 182 7.10 -9.25 15.93
C ILE A 182 8.57 -9.39 16.32
N LEU A 183 9.42 -9.77 15.38
CA LEU A 183 10.86 -9.90 15.62
C LEU A 183 11.49 -8.56 16.00
N SER A 184 11.09 -7.47 15.33
CA SER A 184 11.60 -6.12 15.62
C SER A 184 11.17 -5.58 16.97
N LYS A 185 9.98 -5.93 17.46
CA LYS A 185 9.52 -5.48 18.79
C LYS A 185 10.20 -6.21 19.94
N ASN A 186 10.66 -7.44 19.71
CA ASN A 186 11.13 -8.32 20.77
C ASN A 186 12.67 -8.45 20.85
N ASN A 187 13.43 -7.67 20.07
CA ASN A 187 14.90 -7.63 20.08
C ASN A 187 15.58 -9.03 20.03
N TYR A 188 15.02 -9.99 19.29
CA TYR A 188 15.57 -11.34 19.15
C TYR A 188 16.90 -11.42 18.35
N LEU A 189 17.52 -10.30 17.97
CA LEU A 189 18.79 -10.25 17.24
C LEU A 189 19.91 -11.03 17.95
N TYR A 190 19.96 -11.03 19.29
CA TYR A 190 21.01 -11.72 20.03
C TYR A 190 20.85 -13.25 20.11
N SER A 191 19.63 -13.79 20.04
CA SER A 191 19.41 -15.24 20.10
C SER A 191 19.44 -15.92 18.73
N HIS A 192 19.14 -15.20 17.64
CA HIS A 192 19.18 -15.73 16.28
C HIS A 192 20.53 -15.62 15.59
N TYR A 193 21.45 -14.76 16.05
CA TYR A 193 22.85 -14.78 15.58
C TYR A 193 23.55 -16.13 15.86
N GLY A 194 23.13 -16.83 16.92
CA GLY A 194 23.58 -18.20 17.22
C GLY A 194 23.05 -19.27 16.25
N PHE A 195 21.90 -19.03 15.60
CA PHE A 195 21.36 -19.92 14.56
C PHE A 195 22.02 -19.67 13.19
N ILE A 196 22.34 -18.41 12.85
CA ILE A 196 22.99 -18.05 11.59
C ILE A 196 24.42 -18.61 11.50
N LYS A 197 25.15 -18.73 12.64
CA LYS A 197 26.49 -19.33 12.65
C LYS A 197 26.49 -20.87 12.50
N LYS A 198 25.38 -21.55 12.81
CA LYS A 198 25.33 -23.02 12.75
C LYS A 198 25.21 -23.58 11.33
N GLU A 199 24.63 -22.84 10.38
CA GLU A 199 24.55 -23.31 8.98
C GLU A 199 25.80 -22.99 8.15
N VAL A 200 26.62 -22.01 8.57
CA VAL A 200 27.88 -21.68 7.88
C VAL A 200 29.04 -22.60 8.30
N CYS A 201 29.00 -23.14 9.52
CA CYS A 201 30.07 -24.03 10.01
C CYS A 201 29.91 -25.51 9.63
N THR A 202 28.78 -25.94 9.04
CA THR A 202 28.58 -27.35 8.65
C THR A 202 28.92 -27.66 7.19
N TYR A 203 29.52 -26.71 6.45
CA TYR A 203 29.93 -26.90 5.05
C TYR A 203 31.45 -26.82 4.81
N ASN A 204 32.26 -26.67 5.87
CA ASN A 204 33.73 -26.60 5.76
C ASN A 204 34.42 -27.55 6.76
N SER A 205 34.00 -28.81 6.77
CA SER A 205 34.78 -29.89 7.36
C SER A 205 34.52 -31.17 6.59
N ASP A 206 35.18 -31.25 5.42
CA ASP A 206 35.79 -32.43 4.81
C ASP A 206 36.84 -31.94 3.79
#